data_AF-A0A7S1QKI3-F1
#
_entry.id   AF-A0A7S1QKI3-F1
#
_cell.length_a   1.000
_cell.length_b   1.000
_cell.length_c   1.000
_cell.angle_alpha   90.00
_cell.angle_beta   90.00
_cell.angle_gamma   90.00
#
_symmetry.space_group_name_H-M   'P 1'
#
loop_
_entity.id
_entity.type
_entity.pdbx_description
1 polymer ?
#
loop_
_entity_poly.entity_id
_entity_poly.type
_entity_poly.pdbx_seq_one_letter_code
_entity_poly.pdbx_strand_id
1 'polypeptide(L)'
;MPDPQPLLSNDAPPKDWHYALTSWGWRGSSWTDRVGLTGSSWRDWVEPEAARLADEEQAKGKKIRNAACSGPALAAIWWTTPVQWGFALGFPLVVAWRAECPPEDQPFAHYGLWAPAVYLIPVGFALYREYRALKWALPTIAAYCSPFTFLGTKTFTSWFILMFMVSLASHADLATNGLFLAKILKTQRCAGHNTMWQEAAKIWHHTIGDAKCVAWIPYFDRLDCIVIFGVGAMLLQPLYGFMYAQPVFGSWRNVDYGVNAWTGYKTLWALIFKTGQGGTAEIHHADVLQGVATVNRMAVITEKSTVWTLKRSEEELVANTVPSEGYPRAFNMIDREFARMATRIWLFNLLEKAYMIEVQVTVFAISRCLQPKDLPWIMRLDGQMLVSIILSFLTFGKTVVESYVHLRNMTGFMMKKVPEEVDNEAKAKVRWSKFRLCVIWGLYFIALFMLSFALLHALTKFVMAGACKDSLWNLPLGGNSGDDWNGCVRNLEQYTHPARHHMRNMTGRR
;
A
#
# COMPACT_ATOMS: atom_id res chain seq x y z
N MET A 1 -45.46 51.86 0.81
CA MET A 1 -44.64 50.67 0.50
C MET A 1 -43.89 50.98 -0.77
N PRO A 2 -42.55 51.06 -0.77
CA PRO A 2 -41.82 51.33 -2.00
C PRO A 2 -41.65 50.04 -2.81
N ASP A 3 -41.74 50.19 -4.14
CA ASP A 3 -41.63 49.12 -5.12
C ASP A 3 -40.28 48.37 -5.06
N PRO A 4 -40.26 47.07 -5.37
CA PRO A 4 -39.02 46.30 -5.43
C PRO A 4 -38.17 46.75 -6.61
N GLN A 5 -36.94 47.20 -6.34
CA GLN A 5 -35.97 47.48 -7.38
C GLN A 5 -35.56 46.20 -8.12
N PRO A 6 -35.32 46.28 -9.45
CA PRO A 6 -34.85 45.16 -10.22
C PRO A 6 -33.38 44.83 -9.87
N LEU A 7 -33.15 43.59 -9.44
CA LEU A 7 -31.82 43.00 -9.29
C LEU A 7 -31.16 42.89 -10.67
N LEU A 8 -30.32 43.87 -11.00
CA LEU A 8 -29.31 43.76 -12.06
C LEU A 8 -28.19 42.85 -11.56
N SER A 9 -28.31 41.53 -11.76
CA SER A 9 -27.17 40.60 -11.67
C SER A 9 -26.60 40.37 -13.07
N ASN A 10 -25.69 41.27 -13.49
CA ASN A 10 -24.87 41.12 -14.70
C ASN A 10 -23.50 40.51 -14.37
N ASP A 11 -23.47 39.51 -13.49
CA ASP A 11 -22.29 38.65 -13.33
C ASP A 11 -22.36 37.58 -14.40
N ALA A 12 -21.98 37.96 -15.63
CA ALA A 12 -21.60 37.00 -16.63
C ALA A 12 -20.49 36.11 -16.02
N PRO A 13 -20.62 34.77 -16.07
CA PRO A 13 -19.58 33.89 -15.54
C PRO A 13 -18.25 34.24 -16.21
N PRO A 14 -17.13 34.25 -15.48
CA PRO A 14 -15.86 34.71 -16.01
C PRO A 14 -15.50 33.92 -17.26
N LYS A 15 -15.38 34.65 -18.38
CA LYS A 15 -14.95 34.15 -19.71
C LYS A 15 -13.54 33.52 -19.70
N ASP A 16 -12.86 33.54 -18.55
CA ASP A 16 -11.52 33.00 -18.36
C ASP A 16 -11.46 31.48 -18.24
N TRP A 17 -12.58 30.79 -18.02
CA TRP A 17 -12.58 29.31 -17.94
C TRP A 17 -12.30 28.64 -19.29
N HIS A 18 -12.85 29.19 -20.39
CA HIS A 18 -12.54 28.68 -21.72
C HIS A 18 -11.10 29.02 -22.14
N TYR A 19 -10.54 30.15 -21.67
CA TYR A 19 -9.16 30.53 -21.94
C TYR A 19 -8.15 29.73 -21.10
N ALA A 20 -8.45 29.34 -19.86
CA ALA A 20 -7.53 28.54 -19.05
C ALA A 20 -7.39 27.09 -19.55
N LEU A 21 -8.40 26.52 -20.20
CA LEU A 21 -8.32 25.17 -20.81
C LEU A 21 -7.80 25.19 -22.26
N THR A 22 -7.98 26.28 -23.00
CA THR A 22 -7.42 26.43 -24.36
C THR A 22 -5.99 27.00 -24.37
N SER A 23 -5.55 27.71 -23.32
CA SER A 23 -4.17 28.18 -23.14
C SER A 23 -3.19 27.12 -22.61
N TRP A 24 -3.68 25.93 -22.25
CA TRP A 24 -2.84 24.72 -22.26
C TRP A 24 -2.59 24.37 -23.72
N GLY A 25 -1.63 25.08 -24.33
CA GLY A 25 -1.23 25.00 -25.74
C GLY A 25 -0.96 23.59 -26.22
N TRP A 26 -2.04 22.86 -26.54
CA TRP A 26 -1.99 21.58 -27.24
C TRP A 26 -1.65 21.78 -28.70
N ARG A 27 -1.87 22.98 -29.24
CA ARG A 27 -1.45 23.36 -30.59
C ARG A 27 -0.01 23.89 -30.54
N GLY A 28 0.96 23.00 -30.70
CA GLY A 28 2.31 23.41 -31.11
C GLY A 28 3.48 22.69 -30.43
N SER A 29 3.33 22.22 -29.19
CA SER A 29 4.37 21.40 -28.54
C SER A 29 4.05 19.93 -28.70
N SER A 30 4.97 19.19 -29.32
CA SER A 30 4.88 17.74 -29.40
C SER A 30 4.79 17.18 -27.97
N TRP A 31 4.03 16.11 -27.74
CA TRP A 31 3.97 15.51 -26.40
C TRP A 31 5.37 15.15 -25.88
N THR A 32 6.29 14.82 -26.78
CA THR A 32 7.70 14.57 -26.51
C THR A 32 8.41 15.76 -25.85
N ASP A 33 8.08 17.00 -26.21
CA ASP A 33 8.63 18.21 -25.56
C ASP A 33 8.11 18.35 -24.11
N ARG A 34 6.87 17.93 -23.86
CA ARG A 34 6.20 18.05 -22.55
C ARG A 34 6.66 17.04 -21.51
N VAL A 35 7.17 15.88 -21.93
CA VAL A 35 7.76 14.92 -20.99
C VAL A 35 9.11 15.43 -20.45
N GLY A 36 9.64 16.55 -20.97
CA GLY A 36 10.99 17.01 -20.63
C GLY A 36 12.07 16.05 -21.14
N LEU A 37 11.70 15.19 -22.08
CA LEU A 37 12.58 14.23 -22.73
C LEU A 37 12.84 14.75 -24.14
N THR A 38 13.63 15.82 -24.23
CA THR A 38 14.15 16.30 -25.51
C THR A 38 15.13 15.24 -26.04
N GLY A 39 14.65 14.38 -26.95
CA GLY A 39 15.44 13.34 -27.60
C GLY A 39 14.73 11.99 -27.77
N SER A 40 15.35 11.09 -28.53
CA SER A 40 14.90 9.71 -28.80
C SER A 40 14.73 8.83 -27.54
N SER A 41 15.17 9.31 -26.37
CA SER A 41 15.43 8.45 -25.21
C SER A 41 14.21 7.78 -24.60
N TRP A 42 12.99 8.30 -24.75
CA TRP A 42 11.79 7.67 -24.16
C TRP A 42 11.23 6.54 -25.01
N ARG A 43 11.43 6.60 -26.33
CA ARG A 43 11.00 5.54 -27.26
C ARG A 43 11.71 4.23 -26.94
N ASP A 44 12.94 4.31 -26.44
CA ASP A 44 13.72 3.16 -25.97
C ASP A 44 13.09 2.45 -24.75
N TRP A 45 12.24 3.16 -23.98
CA TRP A 45 11.54 2.62 -22.81
C TRP A 45 10.13 2.12 -23.11
N VAL A 46 9.61 2.34 -24.32
CA VAL A 46 8.25 1.99 -24.69
C VAL A 46 8.26 0.76 -25.58
N GLU A 47 7.21 -0.06 -25.51
CA GLU A 47 7.07 -1.14 -26.49
C GLU A 47 6.84 -0.55 -27.89
N PRO A 48 7.55 -1.01 -28.94
CA PRO A 48 7.46 -0.41 -30.27
C PRO A 48 6.02 -0.29 -30.80
N GLU A 49 5.18 -1.28 -30.49
CA GLU A 49 3.78 -1.26 -30.87
C GLU A 49 2.97 -0.19 -30.09
N ALA A 50 3.21 -0.03 -28.79
CA ALA A 50 2.60 1.03 -28.00
C ALA A 50 3.04 2.43 -28.48
N ALA A 51 4.31 2.58 -28.87
CA ALA A 51 4.83 3.81 -29.46
C ALA A 51 4.19 4.10 -30.82
N ARG A 52 4.02 3.08 -31.68
CA ARG A 52 3.33 3.23 -32.98
C ARG A 52 1.89 3.72 -32.80
N LEU A 53 1.14 3.13 -31.88
CA LEU A 53 -0.24 3.56 -31.58
C LEU A 53 -0.28 4.98 -31.02
N ALA A 54 0.69 5.33 -30.19
CA ALA A 54 0.83 6.68 -29.66
C ALA A 54 1.01 7.70 -30.79
N ASP A 55 1.92 7.41 -31.73
CA ASP A 55 2.17 8.23 -32.92
C ASP A 55 0.94 8.32 -33.82
N GLU A 56 0.23 7.20 -34.04
CA GLU A 56 -0.99 7.16 -34.86
C GLU A 56 -2.13 8.00 -34.26
N GLU A 57 -2.36 7.93 -32.95
CA GLU A 57 -3.36 8.77 -32.29
C GLU A 57 -2.92 10.24 -32.30
N GLN A 58 -1.64 10.52 -32.08
CA GLN A 58 -1.10 11.88 -32.15
C GLN A 58 -1.24 12.47 -33.55
N ALA A 59 -0.96 11.70 -34.62
CA ALA A 59 -1.15 12.12 -36.00
C ALA A 59 -2.61 12.45 -36.33
N LYS A 60 -3.56 11.76 -35.66
CA LYS A 60 -5.00 12.06 -35.74
C LYS A 60 -5.43 13.25 -34.87
N GLY A 61 -4.50 13.90 -34.15
CA GLY A 61 -4.80 14.94 -33.16
C GLY A 61 -5.57 14.43 -31.95
N LYS A 62 -5.54 13.11 -31.69
CA LYS A 62 -6.24 12.45 -30.59
C LYS A 62 -5.27 12.10 -29.47
N LYS A 63 -5.79 12.05 -28.24
CA LYS A 63 -5.04 11.52 -27.10
C LYS A 63 -4.97 10.00 -27.17
N ILE A 64 -3.86 9.44 -26.73
CA ILE A 64 -3.67 8.00 -26.64
C ILE A 64 -4.75 7.41 -25.74
N ARG A 65 -5.53 6.48 -26.30
CA ARG A 65 -6.60 5.81 -25.57
C ARG A 65 -6.00 4.76 -24.63
N ASN A 66 -6.38 4.80 -23.36
CA ASN A 66 -5.87 3.85 -22.36
C ASN A 66 -6.06 2.38 -22.74
N ALA A 67 -7.21 2.07 -23.33
CA ALA A 67 -7.56 0.72 -23.76
C ALA A 67 -6.60 0.13 -24.79
N ALA A 68 -5.85 0.97 -25.53
CA ALA A 68 -4.83 0.51 -26.47
C ALA A 68 -3.68 -0.24 -25.77
N CYS A 69 -3.37 0.15 -24.53
CA CYS A 69 -2.16 -0.29 -23.83
C CYS A 69 -2.42 -1.12 -22.57
N SER A 70 -3.59 -0.99 -21.93
CA SER A 70 -3.84 -1.64 -20.64
C SER A 70 -4.03 -3.15 -20.70
N GLY A 71 -4.56 -3.70 -21.81
CA GLY A 71 -4.72 -5.15 -22.00
C GLY A 71 -3.37 -5.88 -21.99
N PRO A 72 -2.42 -5.51 -22.87
CA PRO A 72 -1.09 -6.13 -22.91
C PRO A 72 -0.31 -5.91 -21.61
N ALA A 73 -0.43 -4.73 -20.98
CA ALA A 73 0.17 -4.46 -19.67
C ALA A 73 -0.39 -5.40 -18.58
N LEU A 74 -1.70 -5.67 -18.57
CA LEU A 74 -2.31 -6.59 -17.61
C LEU A 74 -1.86 -8.03 -17.86
N ALA A 75 -1.85 -8.48 -19.12
CA ALA A 75 -1.30 -9.79 -19.48
C ALA A 75 0.18 -9.93 -19.04
N ALA A 76 0.95 -8.83 -19.11
CA ALA A 76 2.31 -8.80 -18.63
C ALA A 76 2.46 -8.96 -17.11
N ILE A 77 1.44 -8.73 -16.27
CA ILE A 77 1.57 -8.93 -14.80
C ILE A 77 0.67 -10.03 -14.23
N TRP A 78 -0.14 -10.68 -15.07
CA TRP A 78 -1.10 -11.68 -14.63
C TRP A 78 -0.48 -12.82 -13.80
N TRP A 79 0.65 -13.35 -14.24
CA TRP A 79 1.36 -14.43 -13.57
C TRP A 79 2.14 -13.98 -12.33
N THR A 80 2.32 -12.68 -12.11
CA THR A 80 3.04 -12.19 -10.94
C THR A 80 2.31 -12.52 -9.65
N THR A 81 0.97 -12.40 -9.62
CA THR A 81 0.16 -12.69 -8.43
C THR A 81 0.36 -14.13 -7.92
N PRO A 82 0.09 -15.19 -8.70
CA PRO A 82 0.25 -16.56 -8.20
C PRO A 82 1.70 -16.90 -7.84
N VAL A 83 2.70 -16.41 -8.59
CA VAL A 83 4.11 -16.67 -8.31
C VAL A 83 4.56 -15.99 -7.02
N GLN A 84 4.30 -14.69 -6.89
CA GLN A 84 4.72 -13.90 -5.73
C GLN A 84 4.03 -14.36 -4.45
N TRP A 85 2.71 -14.58 -4.49
CA TRP A 85 1.95 -14.99 -3.31
C TRP A 85 2.10 -16.48 -2.98
N GLY A 86 2.24 -17.35 -3.98
CA GLY A 86 2.60 -18.75 -3.75
C GLY A 86 3.97 -18.87 -3.06
N PHE A 87 4.93 -18.04 -3.48
CA PHE A 87 6.22 -17.97 -2.81
C PHE A 87 6.12 -17.36 -1.41
N ALA A 88 5.42 -16.24 -1.23
CA ALA A 88 5.22 -15.61 0.08
C ALA A 88 4.56 -16.55 1.11
N LEU A 89 3.74 -17.49 0.66
CA LEU A 89 3.12 -18.52 1.49
C LEU A 89 4.03 -19.70 1.81
N GLY A 90 4.65 -20.30 0.79
CA GLY A 90 5.44 -21.51 0.95
C GLY A 90 6.83 -21.25 1.54
N PHE A 91 7.45 -20.14 1.17
CA PHE A 91 8.83 -19.85 1.50
C PHE A 91 9.09 -19.71 3.01
N PRO A 92 8.26 -19.01 3.81
CA PRO A 92 8.43 -18.97 5.25
C PRO A 92 8.49 -20.35 5.91
N LEU A 93 7.72 -21.32 5.40
CA LEU A 93 7.69 -22.68 5.93
C LEU A 93 8.98 -23.44 5.62
N VAL A 94 9.52 -23.27 4.41
CA VAL A 94 10.82 -23.84 4.01
C VAL A 94 11.96 -23.24 4.82
N VAL A 95 11.96 -21.92 5.01
CA VAL A 95 12.94 -21.23 5.86
C VAL A 95 12.81 -21.69 7.30
N ALA A 96 11.60 -21.76 7.86
CA ALA A 96 11.39 -22.25 9.22
C ALA A 96 11.84 -23.71 9.40
N TRP A 97 11.82 -24.53 8.36
CA TRP A 97 12.32 -25.89 8.43
C TRP A 97 13.85 -25.94 8.44
N ARG A 98 14.51 -25.13 7.60
CA ARG A 98 15.98 -25.12 7.43
C ARG A 98 16.76 -24.17 8.32
N ALA A 99 16.10 -23.19 8.92
CA ALA A 99 16.73 -22.27 9.86
C ALA A 99 17.35 -23.03 11.04
N GLU A 100 18.34 -22.44 11.68
CA GLU A 100 18.99 -23.04 12.85
C GLU A 100 18.21 -22.69 14.11
N CYS A 101 18.25 -23.57 15.11
CA CYS A 101 17.71 -23.20 16.42
C CYS A 101 18.57 -22.06 17.01
N PRO A 102 17.95 -21.14 17.76
CA PRO A 102 18.73 -20.13 18.47
C PRO A 102 19.79 -20.78 19.37
N PRO A 103 21.02 -20.25 19.40
CA PRO A 103 21.99 -20.60 20.44
C PRO A 103 21.49 -20.12 21.82
N GLU A 104 22.12 -20.62 22.90
CA GLU A 104 21.70 -20.34 24.28
C GLU A 104 21.77 -18.85 24.68
N ASP A 105 22.51 -18.04 23.95
CA ASP A 105 22.68 -16.60 24.17
C ASP A 105 21.69 -15.73 23.37
N GLN A 106 20.87 -16.35 22.52
CA GLN A 106 19.96 -15.64 21.62
C GLN A 106 18.50 -16.11 21.80
N PRO A 107 17.54 -15.18 21.86
CA PRO A 107 16.15 -15.52 22.15
C PRO A 107 15.39 -16.07 20.94
N PHE A 108 15.81 -15.76 19.71
CA PHE A 108 15.10 -16.12 18.49
C PHE A 108 16.01 -16.78 17.45
N ALA A 109 15.42 -17.66 16.66
CA ALA A 109 16.12 -18.40 15.60
C ALA A 109 16.75 -17.48 14.54
N HIS A 110 17.75 -18.00 13.84
CA HIS A 110 18.41 -17.31 12.75
C HIS A 110 18.31 -18.11 11.45
N TYR A 111 18.06 -17.41 10.35
CA TYR A 111 18.18 -17.96 9.01
C TYR A 111 19.51 -17.52 8.38
N GLY A 112 20.12 -18.38 7.57
CA GLY A 112 21.33 -18.02 6.83
C GLY A 112 21.06 -17.02 5.70
N LEU A 113 22.11 -16.39 5.18
CA LEU A 113 22.04 -15.45 4.04
C LEU A 113 21.46 -16.07 2.76
N TRP A 114 21.42 -17.40 2.66
CA TRP A 114 20.75 -18.10 1.57
C TRP A 114 19.26 -17.77 1.50
N ALA A 115 18.58 -17.52 2.63
CA ALA A 115 17.15 -17.28 2.65
C ALA A 115 16.77 -15.97 1.92
N PRO A 116 17.31 -14.79 2.28
CA PRO A 116 17.07 -13.58 1.50
C PRO A 116 17.56 -13.71 0.05
N ALA A 117 18.68 -14.40 -0.21
CA ALA A 117 19.19 -14.60 -1.56
C ALA A 117 18.20 -15.37 -2.46
N VAL A 118 17.58 -16.45 -1.97
CA VAL A 118 16.56 -17.20 -2.71
C VAL A 118 15.30 -16.35 -2.91
N TYR A 119 14.95 -15.49 -1.95
CA TYR A 119 13.81 -14.56 -2.09
C TYR A 119 14.03 -13.51 -3.19
N LEU A 120 15.28 -13.17 -3.54
CA LEU A 120 15.55 -12.23 -4.64
C LEU A 120 15.07 -12.76 -6.00
N ILE A 121 14.89 -14.07 -6.17
CA ILE A 121 14.41 -14.66 -7.42
C ILE A 121 12.97 -14.21 -7.76
N PRO A 122 11.94 -14.45 -6.91
CA PRO A 122 10.59 -13.97 -7.18
C PRO A 122 10.48 -12.44 -7.19
N VAL A 123 11.34 -11.72 -6.44
CA VAL A 123 11.40 -10.25 -6.50
C VAL A 123 11.90 -9.77 -7.85
N GLY A 124 12.99 -10.35 -8.36
CA GLY A 124 13.52 -10.06 -9.69
C GLY A 124 12.52 -10.37 -10.80
N PHE A 125 11.80 -11.49 -10.68
CA PHE A 125 10.69 -11.81 -11.57
C PHE A 125 9.59 -10.74 -11.52
N ALA A 126 9.12 -10.36 -10.32
CA ALA A 126 8.07 -9.36 -10.17
C ALA A 126 8.48 -7.99 -10.76
N LEU A 127 9.70 -7.52 -10.47
CA LEU A 127 10.25 -6.27 -11.00
C LEU A 127 10.41 -6.30 -12.54
N TYR A 128 10.83 -7.44 -13.10
CA TYR A 128 10.91 -7.62 -14.55
C TYR A 128 9.52 -7.52 -15.20
N ARG A 129 8.51 -8.17 -14.60
CA ARG A 129 7.12 -8.12 -15.10
C ARG A 129 6.51 -6.72 -14.94
N GLU A 130 6.79 -6.05 -13.83
CA GLU A 130 6.41 -4.65 -13.61
C GLU A 130 7.01 -3.74 -14.68
N TYR A 131 8.32 -3.86 -14.95
CA TYR A 131 8.99 -3.11 -16.00
C TYR A 131 8.36 -3.36 -17.37
N ARG A 132 8.09 -4.62 -17.73
CA ARG A 132 7.40 -4.98 -18.99
C ARG A 132 6.01 -4.33 -19.09
N ALA A 133 5.22 -4.34 -18.02
CA ALA A 133 3.92 -3.67 -18.01
C ALA A 133 4.02 -2.15 -18.07
N LEU A 134 5.04 -1.56 -17.42
CA LEU A 134 5.32 -0.13 -17.54
C LEU A 134 5.59 0.26 -18.99
N LYS A 135 6.39 -0.52 -19.75
CA LYS A 135 6.67 -0.20 -21.16
C LYS A 135 5.39 -0.04 -22.01
N TRP A 136 4.35 -0.81 -21.69
CA TRP A 136 3.04 -0.68 -22.30
C TRP A 136 2.24 0.50 -21.74
N ALA A 137 2.20 0.68 -20.42
CA ALA A 137 1.41 1.72 -19.77
C ALA A 137 2.00 3.13 -19.90
N LEU A 138 3.30 3.24 -20.18
CA LEU A 138 4.05 4.49 -20.13
C LEU A 138 3.53 5.58 -21.07
N PRO A 139 3.19 5.32 -22.35
CA PRO A 139 2.65 6.36 -23.23
C PRO A 139 1.40 7.01 -22.66
N THR A 140 0.50 6.19 -22.11
CA THR A 140 -0.70 6.63 -21.43
C THR A 140 -0.37 7.42 -20.16
N ILE A 141 0.46 6.88 -19.26
CA ILE A 141 0.83 7.58 -18.03
C ILE A 141 1.47 8.92 -18.36
N ALA A 142 2.37 8.98 -19.33
CA ALA A 142 3.04 10.22 -19.69
C ALA A 142 2.12 11.18 -20.46
N ALA A 143 1.14 10.73 -21.25
CA ALA A 143 0.13 11.60 -21.88
C ALA A 143 -0.70 12.38 -20.86
N TYR A 144 -0.99 11.76 -19.73
CA TYR A 144 -1.84 12.34 -18.69
C TYR A 144 -1.03 12.97 -17.56
N CYS A 145 0.02 12.33 -17.09
CA CYS A 145 0.71 12.67 -15.84
C CYS A 145 2.01 13.45 -16.02
N SER A 146 2.45 13.76 -17.25
CA SER A 146 3.62 14.61 -17.48
C SER A 146 3.42 16.05 -16.96
N PRO A 147 4.50 16.75 -16.57
CA PRO A 147 5.88 16.25 -16.47
C PRO A 147 6.06 15.35 -15.24
N PHE A 148 6.96 14.36 -15.35
CA PHE A 148 7.40 13.57 -14.19
C PHE A 148 8.29 14.44 -13.30
N THR A 149 7.71 15.00 -12.25
CA THR A 149 8.44 15.81 -11.27
C THR A 149 8.76 14.98 -10.03
N PHE A 150 10.03 15.01 -9.60
CA PHE A 150 10.44 14.51 -8.30
C PHE A 150 11.45 15.46 -7.65
N LEU A 151 11.16 15.91 -6.42
CA LEU A 151 11.96 16.91 -5.69
C LEU A 151 12.29 18.16 -6.54
N GLY A 152 11.34 18.59 -7.39
CA GLY A 152 11.52 19.72 -8.29
C GLY A 152 12.31 19.42 -9.58
N THR A 153 12.98 18.27 -9.69
CA THR A 153 13.64 17.82 -10.93
C THR A 153 12.62 17.21 -11.90
N LYS A 154 12.75 17.53 -13.19
CA LYS A 154 11.83 17.11 -14.27
C LYS A 154 12.48 16.07 -15.19
N THR A 155 12.93 14.94 -14.63
CA THR A 155 13.51 13.86 -15.45
C THR A 155 12.80 12.54 -15.19
N PHE A 156 12.37 11.88 -16.27
CA PHE A 156 11.75 10.56 -16.20
C PHE A 156 12.69 9.53 -15.56
N THR A 157 13.97 9.55 -15.89
CA THR A 157 14.96 8.61 -15.35
C THR A 157 15.07 8.70 -13.83
N SER A 158 15.12 9.90 -13.25
CA SER A 158 15.19 10.05 -11.79
C SER A 158 13.90 9.57 -11.12
N TRP A 159 12.74 9.89 -11.69
CA TRP A 159 11.45 9.35 -11.21
C TRP A 159 11.41 7.82 -11.30
N PHE A 160 11.85 7.24 -12.42
CA PHE A 160 11.84 5.80 -12.64
C PHE A 160 12.76 5.07 -11.67
N ILE A 161 14.01 5.51 -11.51
CA ILE A 161 14.96 4.91 -10.56
C ILE A 161 14.37 4.91 -9.15
N LEU A 162 13.80 6.05 -8.73
CA LEU A 162 13.18 6.14 -7.42
C LEU A 162 11.99 5.19 -7.27
N MET A 163 11.05 5.21 -8.23
CA MET A 163 9.87 4.35 -8.17
C MET A 163 10.25 2.87 -8.21
N PHE A 164 11.32 2.53 -8.93
CA PHE A 164 11.88 1.19 -8.95
C PHE A 164 12.45 0.78 -7.59
N MET A 165 13.21 1.67 -6.92
CA MET A 165 13.73 1.44 -5.57
C MET A 165 12.59 1.29 -4.54
N VAL A 166 11.54 2.10 -4.67
CA VAL A 166 10.33 2.00 -3.86
C VAL A 166 9.60 0.68 -4.10
N SER A 167 9.52 0.22 -5.35
CA SER A 167 8.91 -1.07 -5.69
C SER A 167 9.72 -2.21 -5.09
N LEU A 168 11.05 -2.18 -5.25
CA LEU A 168 11.98 -3.12 -4.63
C LEU A 168 11.81 -3.18 -3.11
N ALA A 169 11.72 -2.02 -2.44
CA ALA A 169 11.48 -1.95 -1.00
C ALA A 169 10.11 -2.57 -0.61
N SER A 170 9.07 -2.32 -1.41
CA SER A 170 7.73 -2.87 -1.18
C SER A 170 7.68 -4.39 -1.34
N HIS A 171 8.43 -4.94 -2.31
CA HIS A 171 8.61 -6.37 -2.49
C HIS A 171 9.47 -7.01 -1.38
N ALA A 172 10.55 -6.34 -0.99
CA ALA A 172 11.41 -6.80 0.10
C ALA A 172 10.66 -6.82 1.44
N ASP A 173 9.71 -5.92 1.65
CA ASP A 173 8.86 -5.92 2.86
C ASP A 173 7.97 -7.18 2.94
N LEU A 174 7.46 -7.66 1.80
CA LEU A 174 6.73 -8.93 1.75
C LEU A 174 7.65 -10.09 2.18
N ALA A 175 8.91 -10.02 1.74
CA ALA A 175 9.94 -10.99 2.11
C ALA A 175 10.22 -10.98 3.61
N THR A 176 10.45 -9.79 4.18
CA THR A 176 10.84 -9.66 5.58
C THR A 176 9.71 -10.07 6.51
N ASN A 177 8.45 -9.80 6.16
CA ASN A 177 7.30 -10.34 6.91
C ASN A 177 7.27 -11.87 6.92
N GLY A 178 7.54 -12.50 5.76
CA GLY A 178 7.65 -13.95 5.65
C GLY A 178 8.84 -14.54 6.43
N LEU A 179 10.02 -13.91 6.35
CA LEU A 179 11.21 -14.30 7.09
C LEU A 179 11.04 -14.12 8.61
N PHE A 180 10.33 -13.07 9.01
CA PHE A 180 9.96 -12.83 10.41
C PHE A 180 9.04 -13.95 10.92
N LEU A 181 8.00 -14.34 10.17
CA LEU A 181 7.19 -15.51 10.52
C LEU A 181 8.04 -16.78 10.62
N ALA A 182 8.94 -17.01 9.66
CA ALA A 182 9.80 -18.20 9.66
C ALA A 182 10.66 -18.28 10.93
N LYS A 183 11.20 -17.14 11.37
CA LYS A 183 11.96 -16.99 12.61
C LYS A 183 11.13 -17.35 13.84
N ILE A 184 9.90 -16.85 13.94
CA ILE A 184 8.99 -17.16 15.06
C ILE A 184 8.62 -18.65 15.07
N LEU A 185 8.23 -19.21 13.92
CA LEU A 185 7.88 -20.64 13.81
C LEU A 185 9.05 -21.55 14.16
N LYS A 186 10.27 -21.23 13.69
CA LYS A 186 11.47 -22.00 14.06
C LYS A 186 11.75 -21.90 15.55
N THR A 187 11.69 -20.70 16.12
CA THR A 187 11.94 -20.48 17.55
C THR A 187 10.97 -21.31 18.40
N GLN A 188 9.68 -21.31 18.05
CA GLN A 188 8.66 -22.12 18.72
C GLN A 188 8.94 -23.62 18.64
N ARG A 189 9.37 -24.14 17.48
CA ARG A 189 9.72 -25.56 17.32
C ARG A 189 10.94 -25.96 18.17
N CYS A 190 11.87 -25.03 18.40
CA CYS A 190 13.04 -25.24 19.24
C CYS A 190 12.75 -25.06 20.74
N ALA A 191 11.51 -24.75 21.15
CA ALA A 191 11.15 -24.46 22.54
C ALA A 191 11.41 -25.62 23.51
N GLY A 192 11.46 -26.87 23.02
CA GLY A 192 11.83 -28.03 23.85
C GLY A 192 13.27 -27.99 24.38
N HIS A 193 14.13 -27.18 23.77
CA HIS A 193 15.54 -27.04 24.14
C HIS A 193 15.89 -25.62 24.63
N ASN A 194 15.08 -24.60 24.32
CA ASN A 194 15.39 -23.21 24.65
C ASN A 194 14.40 -22.62 25.67
N THR A 195 14.89 -22.35 26.88
CA THR A 195 14.13 -21.66 27.94
C THR A 195 13.76 -20.22 27.55
N MET A 196 14.53 -19.55 26.67
CA MET A 196 14.28 -18.16 26.28
C MET A 196 12.99 -17.97 25.48
N TRP A 197 12.54 -18.95 24.70
CA TRP A 197 11.23 -18.84 24.03
C TRP A 197 10.09 -18.76 25.04
N GLN A 198 10.15 -19.57 26.10
CA GLN A 198 9.12 -19.53 27.15
C GLN A 198 9.15 -18.18 27.88
N GLU A 199 10.33 -17.61 28.11
CA GLU A 199 10.46 -16.26 28.66
C GLU A 199 9.90 -15.19 27.71
N ALA A 200 10.21 -15.26 26.42
CA ALA A 200 9.66 -14.35 25.41
C ALA A 200 8.13 -14.42 25.37
N ALA A 201 7.57 -15.63 25.40
CA ALA A 201 6.12 -15.85 25.43
C ALA A 201 5.47 -15.33 26.72
N LYS A 202 6.12 -15.50 27.88
CA LYS A 202 5.63 -14.94 29.16
C LYS A 202 5.66 -13.41 29.15
N ILE A 203 6.75 -12.81 28.68
CA ILE A 203 6.87 -11.35 28.55
C ILE A 203 5.80 -10.82 27.60
N TRP A 204 5.59 -11.50 26.46
CA TRP A 204 4.52 -11.16 25.53
C TRP A 204 3.15 -11.24 26.19
N HIS A 205 2.83 -12.36 26.84
CA HIS A 205 1.56 -12.58 27.53
C HIS A 205 1.32 -11.50 28.59
N HIS A 206 2.33 -11.11 29.37
CA HIS A 206 2.21 -10.02 30.34
C HIS A 206 2.01 -8.66 29.65
N THR A 207 2.81 -8.35 28.64
CA THR A 207 2.77 -7.04 27.96
C THR A 207 1.47 -6.82 27.19
N ILE A 208 0.95 -7.87 26.54
CA ILE A 208 -0.21 -7.82 25.63
C ILE A 208 -1.49 -8.32 26.30
N GLY A 209 -1.41 -9.37 27.12
CA GLY A 209 -2.55 -9.89 27.86
C GLY A 209 -3.08 -8.91 28.90
N ASP A 210 -2.20 -8.15 29.56
CA ASP A 210 -2.62 -7.13 30.53
C ASP A 210 -3.04 -5.81 29.85
N ALA A 211 -2.74 -5.66 28.55
CA ALA A 211 -3.21 -4.52 27.77
C ALA A 211 -4.73 -4.67 27.51
N LYS A 212 -5.52 -3.94 28.30
CA LYS A 212 -7.00 -3.89 28.23
C LYS A 212 -7.56 -3.69 26.81
N CYS A 213 -6.80 -3.05 25.93
CA CYS A 213 -7.21 -2.77 24.54
C CYS A 213 -7.35 -4.02 23.67
N VAL A 214 -6.61 -5.09 23.96
CA VAL A 214 -6.54 -6.31 23.11
C VAL A 214 -6.81 -7.60 23.88
N ALA A 215 -6.87 -7.55 25.21
CA ALA A 215 -7.15 -8.70 26.09
C ALA A 215 -8.47 -9.43 25.76
N TRP A 216 -9.42 -8.75 25.11
CA TRP A 216 -10.72 -9.34 24.72
C TRP A 216 -10.64 -10.23 23.47
N ILE A 217 -9.54 -10.17 22.70
CA ILE A 217 -9.37 -10.98 21.49
C ILE A 217 -8.72 -12.31 21.88
N PRO A 218 -9.40 -13.46 21.67
CA PRO A 218 -8.84 -14.76 22.05
C PRO A 218 -7.56 -15.04 21.27
N TYR A 219 -6.58 -15.65 21.96
CA TYR A 219 -5.27 -16.05 21.41
C TYR A 219 -4.32 -14.90 21.01
N PHE A 220 -4.68 -13.62 21.20
CA PHE A 220 -3.75 -12.50 20.95
C PHE A 220 -2.64 -12.41 22.01
N ASP A 221 -2.86 -13.05 23.16
CA ASP A 221 -1.87 -13.27 24.20
C ASP A 221 -0.81 -14.32 23.82
N ARG A 222 -0.96 -14.98 22.67
CA ARG A 222 0.00 -15.92 22.10
C ARG A 222 0.77 -15.31 20.92
N LEU A 223 2.09 -15.18 21.08
CA LEU A 223 2.98 -14.57 20.10
C LEU A 223 2.99 -15.29 18.74
N ASP A 224 2.88 -16.62 18.71
CA ASP A 224 2.80 -17.37 17.44
C ASP A 224 1.51 -17.06 16.68
N CYS A 225 0.38 -17.07 17.39
CA CYS A 225 -0.94 -16.80 16.80
C CYS A 225 -1.03 -15.40 16.19
N ILE A 226 -0.51 -14.38 16.87
CA ILE A 226 -0.56 -13.00 16.36
C ILE A 226 0.27 -12.84 15.08
N VAL A 227 1.45 -13.46 15.00
CA VAL A 227 2.30 -13.37 13.81
C VAL A 227 1.69 -14.15 12.64
N ILE A 228 1.13 -15.33 12.91
CA ILE A 228 0.39 -16.13 11.91
C ILE A 228 -0.83 -15.35 11.41
N PHE A 229 -1.56 -14.68 12.30
CA PHE A 229 -2.70 -13.84 11.91
C PHE A 229 -2.26 -12.70 11.00
N GLY A 230 -1.18 -11.98 11.34
CA GLY A 230 -0.66 -10.89 10.52
C GLY A 230 -0.31 -11.33 9.09
N VAL A 231 0.45 -12.41 8.96
CA VAL A 231 0.80 -12.96 7.63
C VAL A 231 -0.43 -13.55 6.93
N GLY A 232 -1.33 -14.19 7.67
CA GLY A 232 -2.61 -14.69 7.14
C GLY A 232 -3.49 -13.57 6.59
N ALA A 233 -3.55 -12.43 7.28
CA ALA A 233 -4.31 -11.26 6.85
C ALA A 233 -3.77 -10.66 5.54
N MET A 234 -2.48 -10.80 5.27
CA MET A 234 -1.89 -10.41 3.99
C MET A 234 -2.50 -11.17 2.80
N LEU A 235 -3.01 -12.39 3.01
CA LEU A 235 -3.68 -13.18 1.95
C LEU A 235 -5.02 -12.61 1.48
N LEU A 236 -5.55 -11.62 2.19
CA LEU A 236 -6.71 -10.87 1.71
C LEU A 236 -6.35 -10.03 0.47
N GLN A 237 -5.08 -9.68 0.25
CA GLN A 237 -4.61 -8.99 -0.95
C GLN A 237 -4.75 -9.82 -2.23
N PRO A 238 -4.14 -11.02 -2.37
CA PRO A 238 -4.30 -11.82 -3.57
C PRO A 238 -5.76 -12.24 -3.78
N LEU A 239 -6.52 -12.48 -2.71
CA LEU A 239 -7.95 -12.75 -2.82
C LEU A 239 -8.70 -11.54 -3.39
N TYR A 240 -8.43 -10.33 -2.89
CA TYR A 240 -9.00 -9.10 -3.43
C TYR A 240 -8.61 -8.92 -4.90
N GLY A 241 -7.33 -9.08 -5.24
CA GLY A 241 -6.84 -8.97 -6.61
C GLY A 241 -7.50 -9.98 -7.55
N PHE A 242 -7.67 -11.22 -7.09
CA PHE A 242 -8.39 -12.25 -7.82
C PHE A 242 -9.86 -11.86 -8.04
N MET A 243 -10.60 -11.51 -6.99
CA MET A 243 -12.00 -11.12 -7.12
C MET A 243 -12.18 -9.90 -8.05
N TYR A 244 -11.24 -8.95 -7.98
CA TYR A 244 -11.28 -7.72 -8.75
C TYR A 244 -10.89 -7.93 -10.23
N ALA A 245 -9.99 -8.87 -10.51
CA ALA A 245 -9.44 -9.06 -11.85
C ALA A 245 -10.11 -10.19 -12.64
N GLN A 246 -10.64 -11.20 -11.96
CA GLN A 246 -11.20 -12.37 -12.64
C GLN A 246 -12.56 -12.08 -13.27
N PRO A 247 -12.72 -12.35 -14.58
CA PRO A 247 -14.02 -12.27 -15.24
C PRO A 247 -14.99 -13.33 -14.66
N VAL A 248 -16.28 -13.02 -14.67
CA VAL A 248 -17.33 -13.97 -14.25
C VAL A 248 -17.32 -15.20 -15.18
N PHE A 249 -17.62 -16.39 -14.64
CA PHE A 249 -17.71 -17.64 -15.41
C PHE A 249 -18.51 -17.45 -16.71
N GLY A 250 -17.93 -17.88 -17.83
CA GLY A 250 -18.49 -17.72 -19.18
C GLY A 250 -17.97 -16.51 -19.98
N SER A 251 -17.49 -15.43 -19.36
CA SER A 251 -16.98 -14.26 -20.11
C SER A 251 -15.49 -14.33 -20.47
N TRP A 252 -14.74 -15.29 -19.91
CA TRP A 252 -13.30 -15.50 -20.15
C TRP A 252 -12.90 -15.57 -21.62
N ARG A 253 -13.73 -16.22 -22.46
CA ARG A 253 -13.47 -16.36 -23.90
C ARG A 253 -13.59 -15.03 -24.67
N ASN A 254 -14.24 -14.03 -24.07
CA ASN A 254 -14.52 -12.74 -24.68
C ASN A 254 -13.61 -11.62 -24.12
N VAL A 255 -12.71 -11.93 -23.19
CA VAL A 255 -11.75 -10.94 -22.69
C VAL A 255 -10.53 -10.97 -23.60
N ASP A 256 -10.45 -9.97 -24.47
CA ASP A 256 -9.27 -9.74 -25.28
C ASP A 256 -8.23 -8.96 -24.46
N TYR A 257 -7.00 -9.46 -24.38
CA TYR A 257 -5.87 -8.75 -23.77
C TYR A 257 -4.94 -8.13 -24.80
N GLY A 258 -5.33 -8.19 -26.07
CA GLY A 258 -4.61 -7.61 -27.19
C GLY A 258 -4.60 -6.09 -27.18
N VAL A 259 -3.86 -5.56 -28.14
CA VAL A 259 -3.80 -4.14 -28.42
C VAL A 259 -5.18 -3.65 -28.87
N ASN A 260 -5.60 -2.50 -28.34
CA ASN A 260 -6.94 -1.92 -28.58
C ASN A 260 -8.12 -2.75 -28.04
N ALA A 261 -7.89 -3.68 -27.11
CA ALA A 261 -8.97 -4.38 -26.43
C ALA A 261 -9.77 -3.44 -25.53
N TRP A 262 -10.87 -2.93 -26.06
CA TRP A 262 -11.82 -2.04 -25.37
C TRP A 262 -12.83 -2.77 -24.49
N THR A 263 -12.77 -4.10 -24.43
CA THR A 263 -13.76 -4.92 -23.73
C THR A 263 -13.67 -4.67 -22.23
N GLY A 264 -14.63 -3.93 -21.71
CA GLY A 264 -14.98 -4.00 -20.31
C GLY A 264 -15.56 -5.38 -20.01
N TYR A 265 -15.37 -5.88 -18.81
CA TYR A 265 -15.93 -7.17 -18.42
C TYR A 265 -16.45 -7.13 -16.99
N LYS A 266 -17.45 -7.97 -16.71
CA LYS A 266 -17.97 -8.17 -15.36
C LYS A 266 -16.99 -9.03 -14.59
N THR A 267 -16.61 -8.57 -13.40
CA THR A 267 -15.71 -9.27 -12.50
C THR A 267 -16.49 -9.91 -11.36
N LEU A 268 -15.87 -10.87 -10.66
CA LEU A 268 -16.48 -11.48 -9.48
C LEU A 268 -16.78 -10.42 -8.40
N TRP A 269 -15.92 -9.41 -8.25
CA TRP A 269 -16.15 -8.27 -7.37
C TRP A 269 -17.42 -7.50 -7.73
N ALA A 270 -17.61 -7.15 -9.01
CA ALA A 270 -18.80 -6.46 -9.49
C ALA A 270 -20.08 -7.29 -9.27
N LEU A 271 -19.97 -8.62 -9.38
CA LEU A 271 -21.08 -9.54 -9.15
C LEU A 271 -21.48 -9.63 -7.66
N ILE A 272 -20.51 -9.77 -6.76
CA ILE A 272 -20.77 -9.95 -5.32
C ILE A 272 -21.27 -8.67 -4.70
N PHE A 273 -20.59 -7.56 -4.99
CA PHE A 273 -20.88 -6.31 -4.31
C PHE A 273 -22.01 -5.52 -4.96
N LYS A 274 -22.70 -6.10 -5.98
CA LYS A 274 -23.80 -5.53 -6.79
C LYS A 274 -23.96 -4.06 -6.46
N THR A 275 -22.97 -3.26 -6.86
CA THR A 275 -22.94 -1.86 -6.46
C THR A 275 -24.26 -1.30 -6.97
N GLY A 276 -25.10 -0.73 -6.10
CA GLY A 276 -26.49 -0.34 -6.38
C GLY A 276 -26.68 0.67 -7.53
N GLN A 277 -25.66 0.86 -8.36
CA GLN A 277 -25.71 1.39 -9.70
C GLN A 277 -26.41 0.35 -10.61
N GLY A 278 -27.67 0.58 -10.95
CA GLY A 278 -28.49 -0.26 -11.85
C GLY A 278 -28.00 -0.33 -13.30
N GLY A 279 -26.69 -0.37 -13.54
CA GLY A 279 -26.06 -0.59 -14.83
C GLY A 279 -25.10 -1.77 -14.78
N THR A 280 -24.84 -2.39 -15.94
CA THR A 280 -23.79 -3.39 -16.11
C THR A 280 -22.43 -2.77 -15.80
N ALA A 281 -21.98 -2.87 -14.55
CA ALA A 281 -20.70 -2.33 -14.11
C ALA A 281 -19.54 -3.14 -14.71
N GLU A 282 -19.27 -2.90 -15.99
CA GLU A 282 -18.07 -3.37 -16.64
C GLU A 282 -16.85 -2.67 -16.04
N ILE A 283 -15.82 -3.46 -15.76
CA ILE A 283 -14.52 -2.97 -15.34
C ILE A 283 -13.58 -3.08 -16.54
N HIS A 284 -12.84 -2.00 -16.82
CA HIS A 284 -11.91 -1.97 -17.93
C HIS A 284 -10.53 -2.50 -17.52
N HIS A 285 -9.77 -3.02 -18.48
CA HIS A 285 -8.38 -3.48 -18.31
C HIS A 285 -7.50 -2.47 -17.54
N ALA A 286 -7.69 -1.18 -17.79
CA ALA A 286 -7.04 -0.08 -17.10
C ALA A 286 -7.20 -0.11 -15.57
N ASP A 287 -8.44 -0.33 -15.11
CA ASP A 287 -8.77 -0.33 -13.69
C ASP A 287 -8.28 -1.63 -13.05
N VAL A 288 -8.43 -2.76 -13.77
CA VAL A 288 -7.93 -4.08 -13.35
C VAL A 288 -6.41 -4.08 -13.22
N LEU A 289 -5.69 -3.51 -14.20
CA LEU A 289 -4.23 -3.36 -14.18
C LEU A 289 -3.77 -2.68 -12.89
N GLN A 290 -4.41 -1.58 -12.51
CA GLN A 290 -4.08 -0.88 -11.27
C GLN A 290 -4.39 -1.70 -10.02
N GLY A 291 -5.52 -2.42 -9.99
CA GLY A 291 -5.88 -3.31 -8.89
C GLY A 291 -4.85 -4.44 -8.72
N VAL A 292 -4.51 -5.13 -9.80
CA VAL A 292 -3.52 -6.21 -9.81
C VAL A 292 -2.12 -5.70 -9.47
N ALA A 293 -1.71 -4.56 -10.05
CA ALA A 293 -0.44 -3.92 -9.72
C ALA A 293 -0.35 -3.53 -8.23
N THR A 294 -1.44 -3.04 -7.64
CA THR A 294 -1.50 -2.70 -6.21
C THR A 294 -1.30 -3.94 -5.34
N VAL A 295 -2.00 -5.03 -5.63
CA VAL A 295 -1.89 -6.30 -4.92
C VAL A 295 -0.50 -6.93 -5.04
N ASN A 296 0.18 -6.68 -6.16
CA ASN A 296 1.56 -7.14 -6.37
C ASN A 296 2.61 -6.12 -5.92
N ARG A 297 2.22 -4.99 -5.32
CA ARG A 297 3.12 -3.94 -4.81
C ARG A 297 3.99 -3.26 -5.87
N MET A 298 3.49 -3.19 -7.10
CA MET A 298 4.15 -2.60 -8.25
C MET A 298 4.03 -1.07 -8.24
N ALA A 299 4.91 -0.43 -7.45
CA ALA A 299 4.85 1.00 -7.19
C ALA A 299 4.95 1.86 -8.45
N VAL A 300 5.73 1.43 -9.46
CA VAL A 300 5.99 2.20 -10.68
C VAL A 300 4.71 2.35 -11.51
N ILE A 301 3.83 1.34 -11.49
CA ILE A 301 2.53 1.38 -12.18
C ILE A 301 1.50 2.16 -11.36
N THR A 302 1.52 2.02 -10.03
CA THR A 302 0.44 2.54 -9.17
C THR A 302 0.63 3.98 -8.71
N GLU A 303 1.85 4.55 -8.68
CA GLU A 303 2.09 5.87 -8.07
C GLU A 303 1.25 6.99 -8.69
N LYS A 304 1.12 7.00 -10.03
CA LYS A 304 0.32 8.01 -10.74
C LYS A 304 -1.15 7.64 -10.94
N SER A 305 -1.62 6.50 -10.43
CA SER A 305 -2.97 5.98 -10.68
C SER A 305 -4.07 6.98 -10.37
N THR A 306 -4.03 7.60 -9.19
CA THR A 306 -5.01 8.58 -8.75
C THR A 306 -5.01 9.85 -9.59
N VAL A 307 -3.83 10.42 -9.87
CA VAL A 307 -3.70 11.62 -10.72
C VAL A 307 -4.21 11.34 -12.13
N TRP A 308 -3.90 10.15 -12.65
CA TRP A 308 -4.39 9.70 -13.94
C TRP A 308 -5.92 9.57 -13.97
N THR A 309 -6.52 8.92 -12.97
CA THR A 309 -7.98 8.76 -12.88
C THR A 309 -8.68 10.12 -12.79
N LEU A 310 -8.15 11.05 -11.99
CA LEU A 310 -8.66 12.42 -11.90
C LEU A 310 -8.64 13.11 -13.27
N LYS A 311 -7.49 13.12 -13.96
CA LYS A 311 -7.39 13.78 -15.28
C LYS A 311 -8.31 13.16 -16.33
N ARG A 312 -8.48 11.84 -16.32
CA ARG A 312 -9.46 11.19 -17.20
C ARG A 312 -10.90 11.58 -16.87
N SER A 313 -11.25 11.67 -15.58
CA SER A 313 -12.59 12.13 -15.19
C SER A 313 -12.83 13.58 -15.62
N GLU A 314 -11.81 14.45 -15.57
CA GLU A 314 -11.90 15.82 -16.08
C GLU A 314 -12.14 15.84 -17.59
N GLU A 315 -11.48 14.97 -18.35
CA GLU A 315 -11.72 14.84 -19.78
C GLU A 315 -13.14 14.39 -20.10
N GLU A 316 -13.69 13.42 -19.37
CA GLU A 316 -15.09 12.99 -19.56
C GLU A 316 -16.09 14.12 -19.22
N LEU A 317 -15.73 15.04 -18.31
CA LEU A 317 -16.54 16.22 -18.02
C LEU A 317 -16.47 17.29 -19.13
N VAL A 318 -15.33 17.40 -19.83
CA VAL A 318 -15.11 18.42 -20.88
C VAL A 318 -15.49 17.93 -22.27
N ALA A 319 -15.26 16.66 -22.58
CA ALA A 319 -15.39 16.10 -23.94
C ALA A 319 -16.84 15.82 -24.36
N ASN A 320 -17.74 15.59 -23.40
CA ASN A 320 -19.12 15.25 -23.70
C ASN A 320 -19.94 16.54 -23.89
N THR A 321 -20.35 16.79 -25.14
CA THR A 321 -21.23 17.92 -25.51
C THR A 321 -22.62 17.80 -24.87
N VAL A 322 -23.01 16.60 -24.45
CA VAL A 322 -24.25 16.32 -23.72
C VAL A 322 -23.91 16.05 -22.25
N PRO A 323 -24.19 16.99 -21.33
CA PRO A 323 -23.86 16.86 -19.91
C PRO A 323 -24.47 15.63 -19.22
N SER A 324 -25.59 15.10 -19.73
CA SER A 324 -26.29 13.97 -19.10
C SER A 324 -25.52 12.64 -19.17
N GLU A 325 -24.64 12.45 -20.15
CA GLU A 325 -23.87 11.19 -20.31
C GLU A 325 -22.47 11.24 -19.67
N GLY A 326 -21.77 12.38 -19.80
CA GLY A 326 -20.39 12.50 -19.33
C GLY A 326 -20.25 12.55 -17.81
N TYR A 327 -21.16 13.23 -17.12
CA TYR A 327 -21.11 13.41 -15.66
C TYR A 327 -21.22 12.07 -14.91
N PRO A 328 -22.24 11.22 -15.16
CA PRO A 328 -22.34 9.92 -14.48
C PRO A 328 -21.08 9.07 -14.63
N ARG A 329 -20.45 9.06 -15.81
CA ARG A 329 -19.24 8.29 -16.06
C ARG A 329 -18.04 8.84 -15.31
N ALA A 330 -17.81 10.15 -15.37
CA ALA A 330 -16.74 10.81 -14.63
C ALA A 330 -16.85 10.54 -13.11
N PHE A 331 -18.04 10.72 -12.53
CA PHE A 331 -18.27 10.44 -11.11
C PHE A 331 -18.16 8.95 -10.77
N ASN A 332 -18.53 8.04 -11.67
CA ASN A 332 -18.33 6.60 -11.47
C ASN A 332 -16.84 6.25 -11.37
N MET A 333 -16.00 6.82 -12.24
CA MET A 333 -14.55 6.62 -12.19
C MET A 333 -13.95 7.09 -10.85
N ILE A 334 -14.40 8.24 -10.36
CA ILE A 334 -13.99 8.76 -9.06
C ILE A 334 -14.49 7.88 -7.91
N ASP A 335 -15.76 7.47 -7.92
CA ASP A 335 -16.34 6.59 -6.90
C ASP A 335 -15.55 5.26 -6.81
N ARG A 336 -15.17 4.68 -7.96
CA ARG A 336 -14.33 3.48 -8.02
C ARG A 336 -12.92 3.73 -7.46
N GLU A 337 -12.30 4.86 -7.78
CA GLU A 337 -11.00 5.25 -7.20
C GLU A 337 -11.08 5.35 -5.67
N PHE A 338 -12.10 6.03 -5.16
CA PHE A 338 -12.32 6.19 -3.72
C PHE A 338 -12.55 4.84 -3.02
N ALA A 339 -13.38 3.97 -3.61
CA ALA A 339 -13.60 2.64 -3.08
C ALA A 339 -12.29 1.84 -3.02
N ARG A 340 -11.47 1.88 -4.07
CA ARG A 340 -10.14 1.23 -4.08
C ARG A 340 -9.19 1.81 -3.05
N MET A 341 -9.14 3.14 -2.91
CA MET A 341 -8.35 3.82 -1.89
C MET A 341 -8.78 3.43 -0.47
N ALA A 342 -10.09 3.37 -0.22
CA ALA A 342 -10.64 2.95 1.06
C ALA A 342 -10.31 1.48 1.35
N THR A 343 -10.49 0.58 0.39
CA THR A 343 -10.07 -0.82 0.56
C THR A 343 -8.58 -0.92 0.84
N ARG A 344 -7.72 -0.20 0.09
CA ARG A 344 -6.27 -0.18 0.32
C ARG A 344 -5.90 0.30 1.71
N ILE A 345 -6.48 1.40 2.20
CA ILE A 345 -6.11 1.96 3.50
C ILE A 345 -6.54 1.05 4.66
N TRP A 346 -7.75 0.49 4.60
CA TRP A 346 -8.27 -0.38 5.65
C TRP A 346 -7.67 -1.78 5.61
N LEU A 347 -7.64 -2.41 4.43
CA LEU A 347 -7.27 -3.81 4.28
C LEU A 347 -5.76 -4.02 4.18
N PHE A 348 -5.03 -3.12 3.50
CA PHE A 348 -3.60 -3.32 3.25
C PHE A 348 -2.76 -2.49 4.23
N ASN A 349 -3.12 -1.23 4.45
CA ASN A 349 -2.24 -0.38 5.25
C ASN A 349 -2.48 -0.61 6.76
N LEU A 350 -3.73 -0.67 7.21
CA LEU A 350 -4.01 -0.83 8.64
C LEU A 350 -3.80 -2.28 9.09
N LEU A 351 -4.45 -3.23 8.43
CA LEU A 351 -4.44 -4.63 8.85
C LEU A 351 -3.09 -5.32 8.66
N GLU A 352 -2.31 -4.96 7.62
CA GLU A 352 -0.96 -5.50 7.44
C GLU A 352 0.10 -4.55 8.00
N LYS A 353 0.27 -3.35 7.44
CA LYS A 353 1.48 -2.54 7.70
C LYS A 353 1.55 -2.06 9.15
N ALA A 354 0.49 -1.42 9.62
CA ALA A 354 0.43 -0.91 10.99
C ALA A 354 0.48 -2.05 12.01
N TYR A 355 -0.20 -3.16 11.72
CA TYR A 355 -0.17 -4.34 12.57
C TYR A 355 1.22 -5.00 12.64
N MET A 356 1.82 -5.32 11.49
CA MET A 356 3.09 -6.04 11.42
C MET A 356 4.24 -5.24 12.00
N ILE A 357 4.29 -3.92 11.79
CA ILE A 357 5.35 -3.10 12.37
C ILE A 357 5.26 -3.04 13.90
N GLU A 358 4.05 -2.96 14.47
CA GLU A 358 3.83 -3.00 15.92
C GLU A 358 4.31 -4.32 16.51
N VAL A 359 3.96 -5.44 15.87
CA VAL A 359 4.40 -6.78 16.29
C VAL A 359 5.92 -6.90 16.17
N GLN A 360 6.51 -6.51 15.03
CA GLN A 360 7.96 -6.60 14.80
C GLN A 360 8.76 -5.78 15.82
N VAL A 361 8.36 -4.52 16.07
CA VAL A 361 9.01 -3.66 17.05
C VAL A 361 8.88 -4.22 18.47
N THR A 362 7.71 -4.74 18.83
CA THR A 362 7.49 -5.34 20.15
C THR A 362 8.34 -6.60 20.35
N VAL A 363 8.41 -7.48 19.34
CA VAL A 363 9.26 -8.68 19.42
C VAL A 363 10.74 -8.31 19.43
N PHE A 364 11.16 -7.29 18.69
CA PHE A 364 12.52 -6.76 18.76
C PHE A 364 12.87 -6.24 20.16
N ALA A 365 11.95 -5.50 20.80
CA ALA A 365 12.11 -5.05 22.17
C ALA A 365 12.25 -6.23 23.15
N ILE A 366 11.43 -7.28 23.01
CA ILE A 366 11.55 -8.53 23.79
C ILE A 366 12.89 -9.21 23.54
N SER A 367 13.34 -9.30 22.29
CA SER A 367 14.64 -9.89 21.92
C SER A 367 15.77 -9.21 22.68
N ARG A 368 15.77 -7.88 22.67
CA ARG A 368 16.76 -7.08 23.36
C ARG A 368 16.66 -7.23 24.88
N CYS A 369 15.45 -7.31 25.44
CA CYS A 369 15.20 -7.51 26.87
C CYS A 369 15.84 -8.81 27.40
N LEU A 370 15.75 -9.91 26.64
CA LEU A 370 16.23 -11.24 27.03
C LEU A 370 17.75 -11.41 26.93
N GLN A 371 18.42 -10.58 26.14
CA GLN A 371 19.87 -10.66 25.98
C GLN A 371 20.63 -10.14 27.23
N PRO A 372 21.82 -10.71 27.52
CA PRO A 372 22.63 -10.30 28.67
C PRO A 372 22.89 -8.78 28.72
N LYS A 373 22.66 -8.16 29.89
CA LYS A 373 22.76 -6.70 30.09
C LYS A 373 24.21 -6.19 30.05
N ASP A 374 25.18 -7.07 30.24
CA ASP A 374 26.62 -6.82 30.20
C ASP A 374 27.19 -6.72 28.77
N LEU A 375 26.45 -7.22 27.76
CA LEU A 375 26.84 -7.05 26.36
C LEU A 375 26.70 -5.59 25.91
N PRO A 376 27.64 -5.07 25.08
CA PRO A 376 27.50 -3.78 24.44
C PRO A 376 26.16 -3.66 23.72
N TRP A 377 25.53 -2.48 23.80
CA TRP A 377 24.18 -2.26 23.28
C TRP A 377 24.00 -2.65 21.81
N ILE A 378 25.06 -2.55 20.99
CA ILE A 378 25.05 -2.88 19.56
C ILE A 378 25.03 -4.39 19.31
N MET A 379 25.66 -5.18 20.18
CA MET A 379 25.62 -6.64 20.12
C MET A 379 24.26 -7.19 20.57
N ARG A 380 23.48 -6.37 21.27
CA ARG A 380 22.10 -6.67 21.65
C ARG A 380 21.07 -6.39 20.55
N LEU A 381 21.52 -6.13 19.33
CA LEU A 381 20.65 -5.85 18.19
C LEU A 381 20.56 -7.09 17.30
N ASP A 382 19.35 -7.59 17.13
CA ASP A 382 19.07 -8.59 16.11
C ASP A 382 19.07 -7.92 14.73
N GLY A 383 20.18 -8.05 14.00
CA GLY A 383 20.34 -7.41 12.69
C GLY A 383 19.27 -7.82 11.67
N GLN A 384 18.76 -9.06 11.73
CA GLN A 384 17.72 -9.54 10.81
C GLN A 384 16.38 -8.86 11.08
N MET A 385 16.02 -8.70 12.35
CA MET A 385 14.81 -7.98 12.75
C MET A 385 14.94 -6.49 12.50
N LEU A 386 16.12 -5.90 12.75
CA LEU A 386 16.38 -4.49 12.53
C LEU A 386 16.20 -4.10 11.06
N VAL A 387 16.74 -4.89 10.13
CA VAL A 387 16.53 -4.68 8.68
C VAL A 387 15.04 -4.75 8.33
N SER A 388 14.32 -5.72 8.87
CA SER A 388 12.86 -5.84 8.69
C SER A 388 12.13 -4.59 9.19
N ILE A 389 12.44 -4.13 10.40
CA ILE A 389 11.79 -2.97 11.03
C ILE A 389 12.07 -1.68 10.24
N ILE A 390 13.33 -1.44 9.83
CA ILE A 390 13.68 -0.26 9.04
C ILE A 390 12.91 -0.26 7.72
N LEU A 391 12.85 -1.41 7.04
CA LEU A 391 12.12 -1.54 5.80
C LEU A 391 10.60 -1.32 5.99
N SER A 392 10.03 -1.89 7.06
CA SER A 392 8.64 -1.66 7.45
C SER A 392 8.37 -0.16 7.71
N PHE A 393 9.24 0.55 8.43
CA PHE A 393 9.11 2.01 8.64
C PHE A 393 9.16 2.79 7.33
N LEU A 394 10.09 2.45 6.43
CA LEU A 394 10.21 3.12 5.12
C LEU A 394 8.95 2.91 4.28
N THR A 395 8.47 1.67 4.14
CA THR A 395 7.28 1.39 3.32
C THR A 395 6.00 1.92 3.96
N PHE A 396 5.90 1.88 5.30
CA PHE A 396 4.75 2.42 6.02
C PHE A 396 4.72 3.95 5.99
N GLY A 397 5.84 4.62 6.25
CA GLY A 397 5.95 6.08 6.15
C GLY A 397 5.59 6.59 4.75
N LYS A 398 6.12 5.93 3.71
CA LYS A 398 5.74 6.20 2.31
C LYS A 398 4.23 6.08 2.10
N THR A 399 3.60 5.04 2.65
CA THR A 399 2.17 4.79 2.53
C THR A 399 1.32 5.89 3.18
N VAL A 400 1.75 6.42 4.34
CA VAL A 400 1.09 7.56 5.00
C VAL A 400 1.18 8.82 4.14
N VAL A 401 2.36 9.13 3.59
CA VAL A 401 2.58 10.28 2.70
C VAL A 401 1.74 10.16 1.43
N GLU A 402 1.74 8.99 0.76
CA GLU A 402 0.89 8.74 -0.41
C GLU A 402 -0.58 8.96 -0.08
N SER A 403 -1.04 8.44 1.06
CA SER A 403 -2.43 8.56 1.48
C SER A 403 -2.85 10.03 1.69
N TYR A 404 -1.97 10.83 2.27
CA TYR A 404 -2.18 12.27 2.41
C TYR A 404 -2.23 13.00 1.04
N VAL A 405 -1.32 12.68 0.13
CA VAL A 405 -1.30 13.26 -1.23
C VAL A 405 -2.57 12.90 -2.00
N HIS A 406 -3.02 11.64 -1.91
CA HIS A 406 -4.26 11.21 -2.54
C HIS A 406 -5.47 11.95 -1.97
N LEU A 407 -5.53 12.10 -0.63
CA LEU A 407 -6.59 12.86 0.04
C LEU A 407 -6.65 14.30 -0.48
N ARG A 408 -5.50 14.98 -0.55
CA ARG A 408 -5.39 16.36 -1.04
C ARG A 408 -5.86 16.48 -2.50
N ASN A 409 -5.39 15.60 -3.37
CA ASN A 409 -5.75 15.63 -4.79
C ASN A 409 -7.26 15.42 -5.00
N MET A 410 -7.84 14.51 -4.22
CA MET A 410 -9.27 14.21 -4.26
C MET A 410 -10.12 15.34 -3.71
N THR A 411 -9.76 15.93 -2.58
CA THR A 411 -10.44 17.11 -2.04
C THR A 411 -10.42 18.26 -3.05
N GLY A 412 -9.27 18.49 -3.71
CA GLY A 412 -9.17 19.50 -4.77
C GLY A 412 -10.14 19.27 -5.94
N PHE A 413 -10.31 18.01 -6.36
CA PHE A 413 -11.27 17.66 -7.40
C PHE A 413 -12.73 17.84 -6.93
N MET A 414 -13.04 17.42 -5.70
CA MET A 414 -14.40 17.47 -5.15
C MET A 414 -14.94 18.88 -4.92
N MET A 415 -14.05 19.84 -4.69
CA MET A 415 -14.41 21.25 -4.55
C MET A 415 -14.74 21.92 -5.88
N LYS A 416 -14.52 21.27 -7.03
CA LYS A 416 -14.91 21.80 -8.33
C LYS A 416 -16.44 21.89 -8.42
N LYS A 417 -16.95 23.07 -8.82
CA LYS A 417 -18.38 23.32 -8.96
C LYS A 417 -18.94 22.52 -10.14
N VAL A 418 -20.11 21.94 -9.92
CA VAL A 418 -20.92 21.32 -10.99
C VAL A 418 -21.66 22.47 -11.67
N PRO A 419 -21.58 22.62 -13.00
CA PRO A 419 -22.33 23.64 -13.72
C PRO A 419 -23.82 23.56 -13.43
N GLU A 420 -24.48 24.72 -13.36
CA GLU A 420 -25.91 24.81 -13.05
C GLU A 420 -26.80 24.23 -14.17
N GLU A 421 -26.29 24.14 -15.39
CA GLU A 421 -26.99 23.71 -16.60
C GLU A 421 -27.26 22.19 -16.68
N VAL A 422 -26.78 21.41 -15.71
CA VAL A 422 -26.97 19.95 -15.69
C VAL A 422 -28.43 19.60 -15.34
N ASP A 423 -29.00 18.61 -16.03
CA ASP A 423 -30.36 18.11 -15.78
C ASP A 423 -30.56 17.65 -14.31
N ASN A 424 -31.80 17.72 -13.82
CA ASN A 424 -32.18 17.38 -12.45
C ASN A 424 -31.84 15.93 -12.07
N GLU A 425 -31.98 14.98 -13.00
CA GLU A 425 -31.62 13.58 -12.74
C GLU A 425 -30.10 13.43 -12.53
N ALA A 426 -29.32 14.06 -13.40
CA ALA A 426 -27.87 14.10 -13.29
C ALA A 426 -27.43 14.84 -12.01
N LYS A 427 -28.09 15.94 -11.64
CA LYS A 427 -27.88 16.63 -10.35
C LYS A 427 -28.17 15.71 -9.15
N ALA A 428 -29.22 14.91 -9.18
CA ALA A 428 -29.54 13.96 -8.12
C ALA A 428 -28.46 12.86 -8.01
N LYS A 429 -28.03 12.28 -9.13
CA LYS A 429 -26.94 11.29 -9.19
C LYS A 429 -25.61 11.87 -8.67
N VAL A 430 -25.31 13.11 -9.04
CA VAL A 430 -24.12 13.83 -8.57
C VAL A 430 -24.22 14.12 -7.07
N ARG A 431 -25.38 14.56 -6.56
CA ARG A 431 -25.60 14.80 -5.13
C ARG A 431 -25.41 13.52 -4.32
N TRP A 432 -25.97 12.40 -4.79
CA TRP A 432 -25.78 11.09 -4.17
C TRP A 432 -24.32 10.65 -4.18
N SER A 433 -23.63 10.83 -5.31
CA SER A 433 -22.20 10.53 -5.43
C SER A 433 -21.37 11.38 -4.47
N LYS A 434 -21.66 12.69 -4.37
CA LYS A 434 -21.01 13.59 -3.41
C LYS A 434 -21.23 13.18 -1.96
N PHE A 435 -22.46 12.77 -1.60
CA PHE A 435 -22.76 12.27 -0.26
C PHE A 435 -21.95 11.00 0.06
N ARG A 436 -21.98 10.00 -0.84
CA ARG A 436 -21.18 8.77 -0.69
C ARG A 436 -19.70 9.08 -0.57
N LEU A 437 -19.18 9.97 -1.41
CA LEU A 437 -17.79 10.41 -1.33
C LEU A 437 -17.48 11.10 0.00
N CYS A 438 -18.38 11.92 0.54
CA CYS A 438 -18.20 12.55 1.85
C CYS A 438 -18.07 11.50 2.97
N VAL A 439 -18.92 10.46 2.95
CA VAL A 439 -18.84 9.34 3.89
C VAL A 439 -17.52 8.58 3.75
N ILE A 440 -17.15 8.20 2.52
CA ILE A 440 -15.89 7.49 2.26
C ILE A 440 -14.69 8.36 2.67
N TRP A 441 -14.75 9.66 2.42
CA TRP A 441 -13.73 10.62 2.80
C TRP A 441 -13.56 10.72 4.32
N GLY A 442 -14.66 10.74 5.07
CA GLY A 442 -14.63 10.69 6.54
C GLY A 442 -13.97 9.41 7.05
N LEU A 443 -14.37 8.25 6.51
CA LEU A 443 -13.75 6.96 6.86
C LEU A 443 -12.26 6.91 6.49
N TYR A 444 -11.88 7.49 5.35
CA TYR A 444 -10.50 7.58 4.91
C TYR A 444 -9.66 8.45 5.85
N PHE A 445 -10.19 9.59 6.30
CA PHE A 445 -9.52 10.47 7.26
C PHE A 445 -9.29 9.77 8.60
N ILE A 446 -10.30 9.06 9.12
CA ILE A 446 -10.17 8.24 10.34
C ILE A 446 -9.07 7.19 10.17
N ALA A 447 -9.06 6.47 9.04
CA ALA A 447 -8.03 5.47 8.76
C ALA A 447 -6.64 6.10 8.68
N LEU A 448 -6.48 7.25 8.01
CA LEU A 448 -5.21 7.97 7.93
C LEU A 448 -4.72 8.44 9.30
N PHE A 449 -5.62 8.92 10.16
CA PHE A 449 -5.31 9.25 11.54
C PHE A 449 -4.82 8.02 12.31
N MET A 450 -5.53 6.89 12.23
CA MET A 450 -5.13 5.64 12.87
C MET A 450 -3.76 5.14 12.38
N LEU A 451 -3.48 5.22 11.08
CA LEU A 451 -2.16 4.86 10.52
C LEU A 451 -1.06 5.78 11.04
N SER A 452 -1.32 7.09 11.09
CA SER A 452 -0.33 8.06 11.58
C SER A 452 -0.04 7.85 13.07
N PHE A 453 -1.08 7.56 13.86
CA PHE A 453 -0.95 7.20 15.26
C PHE A 453 -0.16 5.90 15.45
N ALA A 454 -0.49 4.83 14.71
CA ALA A 454 0.22 3.56 14.77
C ALA A 454 1.71 3.72 14.37
N LEU A 455 2.01 4.51 13.34
CA LEU A 455 3.38 4.80 12.94
C LEU A 455 4.15 5.52 14.07
N LEU A 456 3.55 6.53 14.68
CA LEU A 456 4.16 7.26 15.79
C LEU A 456 4.34 6.38 17.04
N HIS A 457 3.37 5.52 17.33
CA HIS A 457 3.41 4.59 18.45
C HIS A 457 4.49 3.51 18.25
N ALA A 458 4.56 2.88 17.08
CA ALA A 458 5.62 1.94 16.73
C ALA A 458 7.01 2.60 16.76
N LEU A 459 7.13 3.84 16.27
CA LEU A 459 8.39 4.59 16.31
C LEU A 459 8.80 4.90 17.76
N THR A 460 7.85 5.33 18.60
CA THR A 460 8.09 5.58 20.02
C THR A 460 8.56 4.31 20.71
N LYS A 461 7.87 3.17 20.51
CA LYS A 461 8.30 1.86 21.02
C LYS A 461 9.72 1.50 20.60
N PHE A 462 10.04 1.70 19.32
CA PHE A 462 11.37 1.37 18.78
C PHE A 462 12.47 2.22 19.43
N VAL A 463 12.25 3.53 19.58
CA VAL A 463 13.19 4.43 20.29
C VAL A 463 13.29 4.05 21.78
N MET A 464 12.14 3.80 22.42
CA MET A 464 12.09 3.45 23.84
C MET A 464 12.68 2.07 24.14
N ALA A 465 12.78 1.18 23.15
CA ALA A 465 13.54 -0.06 23.30
C ALA A 465 15.04 0.19 23.56
N GLY A 466 15.57 1.31 23.08
CA GLY A 466 16.92 1.78 23.40
C GLY A 466 17.00 2.52 24.74
N ALA A 467 15.96 3.29 25.10
CA ALA A 467 15.97 4.20 26.25
C ALA A 467 15.53 3.54 27.58
N CYS A 468 14.56 2.61 27.56
CA CYS A 468 14.09 1.93 28.75
C CYS A 468 15.10 0.88 29.24
N LYS A 469 15.28 0.78 30.56
CA LYS A 469 16.20 -0.18 31.20
C LYS A 469 15.95 -1.63 30.75
N ASP A 470 14.68 -2.02 30.66
CA ASP A 470 14.26 -3.37 30.26
C ASP A 470 13.76 -3.42 28.81
N SER A 471 14.05 -2.39 28.01
CA SER A 471 13.75 -2.29 26.57
C SER A 471 12.26 -2.36 26.18
N LEU A 472 11.33 -2.45 27.14
CA LEU A 472 9.90 -2.47 26.89
C LEU A 472 9.25 -1.15 27.26
N TRP A 473 8.28 -0.74 26.44
CA TRP A 473 7.51 0.49 26.60
C TRP A 473 6.05 0.28 26.21
N ASN A 474 5.16 0.79 27.04
CA ASN A 474 3.73 0.83 26.81
C ASN A 474 3.21 2.26 26.93
N LEU A 475 2.08 2.54 26.26
CA LEU A 475 1.40 3.80 26.42
C LEU A 475 0.85 3.89 27.87
N PRO A 476 1.16 4.95 28.65
CA PRO A 476 0.77 5.06 30.06
C PRO A 476 -0.72 5.40 30.22
N LEU A 477 -1.60 4.52 29.73
CA LEU A 477 -3.05 4.65 29.84
C LEU A 477 -3.53 4.00 31.14
N GLY A 478 -3.77 4.81 32.18
CA GLY A 478 -4.59 4.39 33.32
C GLY A 478 -3.86 3.73 34.48
N GLY A 479 -2.61 4.12 34.77
CA GLY A 479 -1.95 3.79 36.03
C GLY A 479 -1.74 2.31 36.27
N ASN A 480 -1.39 1.55 35.22
CA ASN A 480 -0.95 0.16 35.36
C ASN A 480 0.20 0.13 36.38
N SER A 481 0.06 -0.67 37.44
CA SER A 481 0.96 -0.68 38.60
C SER A 481 2.41 -1.11 38.30
N GLY A 482 2.70 -1.52 37.07
CA GLY A 482 4.04 -1.92 36.60
C GLY A 482 4.77 -0.91 35.71
N ASP A 483 4.11 0.16 35.25
CA ASP A 483 4.71 1.12 34.31
C ASP A 483 5.21 2.37 35.04
N ASP A 484 6.36 2.90 34.61
CA ASP A 484 6.79 4.24 35.02
C ASP A 484 5.87 5.33 34.42
N TRP A 485 5.93 6.55 34.94
CA TRP A 485 5.22 7.71 34.35
C TRP A 485 5.61 7.98 32.89
N ASN A 486 6.81 7.52 32.49
CA ASN A 486 7.31 7.56 31.12
C ASN A 486 6.82 6.41 30.22
N GLY A 487 6.05 5.45 30.75
CA GLY A 487 5.60 4.26 30.04
C GLY A 487 6.63 3.13 29.92
N CYS A 488 7.83 3.26 30.50
CA CYS A 488 8.77 2.14 30.57
C CYS A 488 8.26 1.07 31.54
N VAL A 489 8.19 -0.18 31.07
CA VAL A 489 7.77 -1.33 31.88
C VAL A 489 8.87 -1.66 32.89
N ARG A 490 8.53 -1.79 34.18
CA ARG A 490 9.47 -2.12 35.26
C ARG A 490 9.26 -3.56 35.76
N ASN A 491 10.20 -4.04 36.58
CA ASN A 491 10.11 -5.32 37.30
C ASN A 491 10.03 -6.58 36.42
N LEU A 492 10.49 -6.51 35.17
CA LEU A 492 10.60 -7.68 34.28
C LEU A 492 11.58 -8.74 34.81
N GLU A 493 12.44 -8.35 35.75
CA GLU A 493 13.33 -9.26 36.49
C GLU A 493 12.57 -10.33 37.29
N GLN A 494 11.29 -10.11 37.63
CA GLN A 494 10.46 -11.14 38.27
C GLN A 494 10.02 -12.24 37.30
N TYR A 495 9.97 -11.94 35.99
CA TYR A 495 9.50 -12.87 34.96
C TYR A 495 10.63 -13.57 34.19
N THR A 496 11.85 -13.03 34.26
CA THR A 496 13.08 -13.62 33.70
C THR A 496 13.75 -14.50 34.77
N HIS A 497 14.07 -15.76 34.47
CA HIS A 497 14.19 -16.82 35.48
C HIS A 497 15.17 -16.55 36.66
N PRO A 498 14.82 -17.02 37.88
CA PRO A 498 15.74 -17.11 39.04
C PRO A 498 16.89 -18.13 38.85
N ALA A 499 16.87 -18.94 37.79
CA ALA A 499 17.89 -19.97 37.53
C ALA A 499 19.29 -19.38 37.29
N ARG A 500 19.40 -18.18 36.70
CA ARG A 500 20.70 -17.49 36.56
C ARG A 500 21.29 -17.10 37.92
N HIS A 501 20.45 -16.72 38.88
CA HIS A 501 20.91 -16.45 40.25
C HIS A 501 21.43 -17.72 40.94
N HIS A 502 20.84 -18.89 40.64
CA HIS A 502 21.30 -20.13 41.26
C HIS A 502 22.64 -20.62 40.70
N MET A 503 22.89 -20.49 39.39
CA MET A 503 24.20 -20.83 38.81
C MET A 503 25.33 -19.89 39.26
N ARG A 504 25.06 -18.57 39.37
CA ARG A 504 26.06 -17.61 39.87
C ARG A 504 26.51 -17.92 41.31
N ASN A 505 25.60 -18.43 42.13
CA ASN A 505 25.91 -18.83 43.51
C ASN A 505 26.66 -20.17 43.59
N MET A 506 26.58 -21.03 42.57
CA MET A 506 27.33 -22.31 42.55
C MET A 506 28.76 -22.13 42.02
N THR A 507 29.02 -21.17 41.13
CA THR A 507 30.38 -20.88 40.65
C THR A 507 31.24 -20.07 41.63
N GLY A 508 30.63 -19.42 42.62
CA GLY A 508 31.33 -18.66 43.67
C GLY A 508 31.75 -19.47 44.91
N ARG A 509 31.56 -20.80 44.91
CA ARG A 509 31.93 -21.70 46.02
C ARG A 509 33.03 -22.71 45.64
N ARG A 510 34.03 -22.27 44.88
CA ARG A 510 35.27 -23.04 44.69
C ARG A 510 36.47 -22.22 45.12
#